data_AF-A0A953YZ16-F1
#
_entry.id   AF-A0A953YZ16-F1
#
_cell.length_a   1.000
_cell.length_b   1.000
_cell.length_c   1.000
_cell.angle_alpha   90.00
_cell.angle_beta   90.00
_cell.angle_gamma   90.00
#
_symmetry.space_group_name_H-M   'P 1'
#
loop_
_entity.id
_entity.type
_entity.pdbx_description
1 polymer ?
#
loop_
_entity_poly.entity_id
_entity_poly.type
_entity_poly.pdbx_seq_one_letter_code
_entity_poly.pdbx_strand_id
1 'polypeptide(L)'
;MATHVFDHELALGAYQLLASIDFGFQNPFVVLFGALGADNILYIYDEYCAERLTLAQHIQNLGVARLQAQERVIGDSAAAESIAHLHQAGVRMEKSRKAVADGIDR
;
A
#
# COMPACT_ATOMS: atom_id res chain seq x y z
N MET A 1 -20.44 17.31 2.24
CA MET A 1 -19.35 16.36 1.96
C MET A 1 -19.67 15.73 0.63
N ALA A 2 -18.91 16.04 -0.42
CA ALA A 2 -19.17 15.50 -1.76
C ALA A 2 -18.46 14.15 -1.87
N THR A 3 -19.23 13.07 -1.82
CA THR A 3 -18.73 11.74 -2.15
C THR A 3 -18.76 11.62 -3.67
N HIS A 4 -17.61 11.64 -4.32
CA HIS A 4 -17.50 11.27 -5.73
C HIS A 4 -17.51 9.74 -5.80
N VAL A 5 -18.68 9.17 -6.08
CA VAL A 5 -18.81 7.75 -6.39
C VAL A 5 -18.47 7.60 -7.87
N PHE A 6 -17.29 7.05 -8.16
CA PHE A 6 -16.97 6.58 -9.50
C PHE A 6 -17.64 5.22 -9.70
N ASP A 7 -18.84 5.23 -10.30
CA ASP A 7 -19.49 4.02 -10.82
C ASP A 7 -18.87 3.64 -12.16
N HIS A 8 -17.63 3.14 -12.11
CA HIS A 8 -17.27 2.09 -13.05
C HIS A 8 -17.23 0.81 -12.21
N GLU A 9 -18.06 -0.17 -12.58
CA GLU A 9 -17.75 -1.56 -12.29
C GLU A 9 -16.36 -1.83 -12.89
N LEU A 10 -15.31 -1.59 -12.11
CA LEU A 10 -14.01 -2.15 -12.34
C LEU A 10 -14.27 -3.64 -12.32
N ALA A 11 -14.31 -4.27 -13.50
CA ALA A 11 -14.43 -5.71 -13.57
C ALA A 11 -13.32 -6.26 -12.66
N LEU A 12 -13.72 -6.88 -11.55
CA LEU A 12 -12.86 -7.28 -10.42
C LEU A 12 -11.78 -8.32 -10.79
N GLY A 13 -11.62 -8.63 -12.09
CA GLY A 13 -10.54 -9.45 -12.64
C GLY A 13 -9.69 -8.77 -13.72
N ALA A 14 -9.88 -7.48 -14.00
CA ALA A 14 -9.12 -6.74 -15.02
C ALA A 14 -7.97 -5.89 -14.45
N TYR A 15 -7.91 -5.73 -13.13
CA TYR A 15 -6.96 -4.86 -12.45
C TYR A 15 -6.10 -5.66 -11.49
N GLN A 16 -4.80 -5.41 -11.54
CA GLN A 16 -3.88 -5.88 -10.52
C GLN A 16 -3.92 -4.94 -9.31
N LEU A 17 -4.29 -5.48 -8.15
CA LEU A 17 -4.36 -4.71 -6.90
C LEU A 17 -3.00 -4.63 -6.20
N LEU A 18 -2.57 -3.40 -5.90
CA LEU A 18 -1.26 -3.08 -5.37
C LEU A 18 -1.41 -2.25 -4.10
N ALA A 19 -0.51 -2.45 -3.12
CA ALA A 19 -0.27 -1.46 -2.09
C ALA A 19 1.20 -1.09 -2.02
N SER A 20 1.48 0.18 -1.67
CA SER A 20 2.83 0.61 -1.33
C SER A 20 2.86 1.18 0.07
N ILE A 21 3.88 0.80 0.86
CA ILE A 21 4.09 1.24 2.23
C ILE A 21 5.36 2.09 2.31
N ASP A 22 5.22 3.31 2.80
CA ASP A 22 6.33 4.09 3.31
C ASP A 22 6.28 4.12 4.84
N PHE A 23 7.37 3.70 5.46
CA PHE A 23 7.42 3.53 6.90
C PHE A 23 7.88 4.82 7.57
N GLY A 24 7.14 5.24 8.59
CA GLY A 24 7.47 6.40 9.40
C GLY A 24 7.01 6.23 10.84
N PHE A 25 7.63 6.99 11.74
CA PHE A 25 7.16 7.16 13.10
C PHE A 25 7.06 8.64 13.46
N GLN A 26 8.19 9.35 13.36
CA GLN A 26 8.23 10.82 13.46
C GLN A 26 7.70 11.47 12.18
N ASN A 27 8.11 10.94 11.03
CA ASN A 27 7.45 11.19 9.76
C ASN A 27 6.24 10.25 9.62
N PRO A 28 5.24 10.58 8.78
CA PRO A 28 4.07 9.74 8.59
C PRO A 28 4.41 8.34 8.08
N PHE A 29 3.69 7.36 8.60
CA PHE A 29 3.51 6.07 7.95
C PHE A 29 2.42 6.24 6.89
N VAL A 30 2.71 5.83 5.66
CA VAL A 30 1.82 5.99 4.51
C VAL A 30 1.59 4.64 3.86
N VAL A 31 0.34 4.34 3.50
CA VAL A 31 -0.01 3.27 2.58
C VAL A 31 -0.83 3.85 1.44
N LEU A 32 -0.36 3.66 0.21
CA LEU A 32 -1.13 3.96 -0.99
C LEU A 32 -1.70 2.66 -1.55
N PHE A 33 -2.96 2.70 -1.96
CA PHE A 33 -3.64 1.58 -2.61
C PHE A 33 -3.88 1.91 -4.07
N GLY A 34 -3.41 1.00 -4.93
CA GLY A 34 -3.40 1.17 -6.38
C GLY A 34 -4.10 0.03 -7.10
N ALA A 35 -4.72 0.33 -8.23
CA ALA A 35 -5.21 -0.65 -9.20
C ALA A 35 -4.51 -0.41 -10.54
N LEU A 36 -3.78 -1.40 -11.04
CA LEU A 36 -3.09 -1.34 -12.33
C LEU A 36 -3.93 -2.05 -13.39
N GLY A 37 -4.44 -1.30 -14.36
CA GLY A 37 -5.20 -1.85 -15.49
C GLY A 37 -4.32 -2.53 -16.52
N ALA A 38 -4.93 -3.36 -17.38
CA ALA A 38 -4.26 -3.98 -18.52
C ALA A 38 -3.74 -2.97 -19.56
N ASP A 39 -4.23 -1.74 -19.52
CA ASP A 39 -3.79 -0.58 -20.29
C ASP A 39 -2.55 0.12 -19.70
N ASN A 40 -1.98 -0.42 -18.62
CA ASN A 40 -0.87 0.15 -17.83
C ASN A 40 -1.20 1.48 -17.15
N ILE A 41 -2.47 1.79 -16.93
CA ILE A 41 -2.86 2.94 -16.12
C ILE A 41 -2.93 2.52 -14.65
N LEU A 42 -2.17 3.21 -13.80
CA LEU A 42 -2.22 3.06 -12.35
C LEU A 42 -3.20 4.07 -11.75
N TYR A 43 -4.24 3.57 -11.09
CA TYR A 43 -5.19 4.38 -10.34
C TYR A 43 -4.90 4.26 -8.85
N ILE A 44 -4.64 5.38 -8.17
CA ILE A 44 -4.61 5.41 -6.70
C ILE A 44 -6.05 5.59 -6.23
N TYR A 45 -6.60 4.59 -5.54
CA TYR A 45 -8.01 4.57 -5.17
C TYR A 45 -8.25 4.80 -3.68
N ASP A 46 -7.22 4.65 -2.84
CA ASP A 46 -7.32 4.95 -1.42
C ASP A 46 -5.93 5.18 -0.81
N GLU A 47 -5.89 5.83 0.35
CA GLU A 47 -4.68 6.06 1.13
C GLU A 47 -4.93 5.92 2.63
N TYR A 48 -3.88 5.55 3.35
CA TYR A 48 -3.83 5.60 4.80
C TYR A 48 -2.59 6.36 5.22
N CYS A 49 -2.76 7.38 6.04
CA CYS A 49 -1.66 8.21 6.53
C CYS A 49 -1.86 8.47 8.02
N ALA A 50 -0.84 8.15 8.83
CA ALA A 50 -0.84 8.43 10.26
C ALA A 50 0.59 8.54 10.81
N GLU A 51 0.76 9.32 11.87
CA GLU A 51 2.04 9.54 12.54
C GLU A 51 2.02 9.01 13.98
N ARG A 52 3.20 8.77 14.55
CA ARG A 52 3.41 8.45 15.98
C ARG A 52 2.64 7.23 16.49
N LEU A 53 2.41 6.25 15.62
CA LEU A 53 1.85 4.96 15.99
C LEU A 53 2.88 3.87 15.74
N THR A 54 2.76 2.77 16.48
CA THR A 54 3.53 1.56 16.20
C THR A 54 2.96 0.85 14.96
N LEU A 55 3.78 0.02 14.31
CA LEU A 55 3.32 -0.78 13.16
C LEU A 55 2.10 -1.64 13.49
N ALA A 56 2.03 -2.22 14.69
CA ALA A 56 0.88 -3.00 15.14
C ALA A 56 -0.41 -2.16 15.18
N GLN A 57 -0.31 -0.91 15.66
CA GLN A 57 -1.44 0.03 15.67
C GLN A 57 -1.85 0.43 14.26
N HIS A 58 -0.90 0.64 13.34
CA HIS A 58 -1.21 0.89 11.94
C HIS A 58 -1.95 -0.28 11.29
N ILE A 59 -1.48 -1.52 11.48
CA ILE A 59 -2.13 -2.73 10.95
C ILE A 59 -3.53 -2.91 11.54
N GLN A 60 -3.70 -2.63 12.84
CA GLN A 60 -5.01 -2.68 13.49
C GLN A 60 -5.96 -1.63 12.90
N ASN A 61 -5.51 -0.39 12.75
CA ASN A 61 -6.32 0.72 12.23
C ASN A 61 -6.68 0.54 10.76
N LEU A 62 -5.73 0.08 9.95
CA LEU A 62 -5.92 -0.17 8.53
C LEU A 62 -6.80 -1.40 8.27
N GLY A 63 -6.75 -2.37 9.19
CA GLY A 63 -7.29 -3.71 9.02
C GLY A 63 -6.38 -4.56 8.14
N VAL A 64 -5.74 -5.58 8.73
CA VAL A 64 -4.79 -6.47 8.02
C VAL A 64 -5.38 -7.10 6.75
N ALA A 65 -6.68 -7.41 6.76
CA ALA A 65 -7.39 -7.98 5.61
C ALA A 65 -7.29 -7.09 4.37
N ARG A 66 -7.18 -5.77 4.56
CA ARG A 66 -7.08 -4.80 3.47
C ARG A 66 -5.73 -4.87 2.75
N LEU A 67 -4.66 -5.17 3.48
CA LEU A 67 -3.33 -5.44 2.91
C LEU A 67 -3.27 -6.85 2.30
N GLN A 68 -3.91 -7.84 2.93
CA GLN A 68 -3.97 -9.22 2.42
C GLN A 68 -4.77 -9.35 1.12
N ALA A 69 -5.70 -8.42 0.86
CA ALA A 69 -6.47 -8.38 -0.38
C ALA A 69 -5.66 -7.90 -1.60
N GLN A 70 -4.45 -7.36 -1.38
CA GLN A 70 -3.59 -6.88 -2.45
C GLN A 70 -2.76 -8.03 -3.02
N GLU A 71 -2.56 -8.05 -4.33
CA GLU A 71 -1.70 -9.05 -4.96
C GLU A 71 -0.23 -8.80 -4.62
N ARG A 72 0.15 -7.52 -4.48
CA ARG A 72 1.51 -7.11 -4.15
C ARG A 72 1.50 -5.97 -3.16
N VAL A 73 2.31 -6.09 -2.12
CA VAL A 73 2.58 -5.02 -1.14
C VAL A 73 4.05 -4.67 -1.23
N ILE A 74 4.37 -3.41 -1.54
CA ILE A 74 5.74 -2.97 -1.83
C ILE A 74 6.15 -1.91 -0.81
N GLY A 75 7.23 -2.12 -0.09
CA GLY A 75 7.72 -1.12 0.86
C GLY A 75 9.23 -1.09 0.96
N ASP A 76 9.76 0.05 1.38
CA ASP A 76 11.13 0.10 1.84
C ASP A 76 11.20 -0.41 3.28
N SER A 77 12.00 -1.44 3.55
CA SER A 77 12.12 -2.00 4.88
C SER A 77 12.74 -0.98 5.84
N ALA A 78 11.95 -0.37 6.74
CA ALA A 78 12.47 0.44 7.84
C ALA A 78 13.27 -0.39 8.84
N ALA A 79 12.90 -1.67 9.04
CA ALA A 79 13.62 -2.64 9.86
C ALA A 79 13.20 -4.08 9.49
N ALA A 80 14.08 -5.06 9.71
CA ALA A 80 13.74 -6.48 9.52
C ALA A 80 12.56 -6.93 10.40
N GLU A 81 12.42 -6.32 11.59
CA GLU A 81 11.31 -6.56 12.51
C GLU A 81 9.95 -6.15 11.94
N SER A 82 9.88 -5.02 11.23
CA SER A 82 8.65 -4.57 10.58
C SER A 82 8.18 -5.54 9.49
N ILE A 83 9.11 -6.09 8.71
CA ILE A 83 8.83 -7.11 7.70
C ILE A 83 8.32 -8.38 8.38
N ALA A 84 9.01 -8.84 9.43
CA ALA A 84 8.63 -10.03 10.17
C ALA A 84 7.22 -9.91 10.76
N HIS A 85 6.89 -8.73 11.30
CA HIS A 85 5.56 -8.45 11.85
C HIS A 85 4.46 -8.51 10.77
N LEU A 86 4.69 -7.93 9.59
CA LEU A 86 3.77 -8.01 8.46
C LEU A 86 3.62 -9.45 7.95
N HIS A 87 4.71 -10.20 7.87
CA HIS A 87 4.70 -11.61 7.45
C HIS A 87 3.93 -12.50 8.44
N GLN A 88 4.11 -12.28 9.75
CA GLN A 88 3.33 -12.97 10.79
C GLN A 88 1.84 -12.65 10.69
N ALA A 89 1.50 -11.43 10.26
CA ALA A 89 0.14 -11.01 9.97
C ALA A 89 -0.39 -11.51 8.60
N GLY A 90 0.37 -12.33 7.88
CA GLY A 90 -0.02 -12.92 6.59
C GLY A 90 0.13 -11.98 5.38
N VAL A 91 0.74 -10.82 5.56
CA VAL A 91 1.03 -9.87 4.47
C VAL A 91 2.40 -10.19 3.88
N ARG A 92 2.44 -10.56 2.60
CA ARG A 92 3.70 -10.77 1.88
C ARG A 92 4.17 -9.45 1.29
N MET A 93 5.33 -8.97 1.73
CA MET A 93 5.87 -7.69 1.27
C MET A 93 7.09 -7.90 0.38
N GLU A 94 7.13 -7.15 -0.72
CA GLU A 94 8.27 -7.02 -1.61
C GLU A 94 9.09 -5.78 -1.26
N LYS A 95 10.41 -5.88 -1.38
CA LYS A 95 11.30 -4.75 -1.13
C LYS A 95 11.30 -3.78 -2.32
N SER A 96 11.19 -2.49 -2.04
CA SER A 96 11.33 -1.45 -3.07
C SER A 96 12.75 -1.40 -3.67
N ARG A 97 12.87 -0.97 -4.93
CA ARG A 97 14.16 -0.89 -5.65
C ARG A 97 15.00 0.34 -5.31
N LYS A 98 14.46 1.29 -4.55
CA LYS A 98 15.09 2.57 -4.12
C LYS A 98 15.76 3.42 -5.21
N ALA A 99 15.46 3.18 -6.49
CA ALA A 99 15.96 3.99 -7.60
C ALA A 99 15.04 5.22 -7.77
N VAL A 100 15.22 6.22 -6.90
CA VAL A 100 14.30 7.38 -6.79
C VAL A 100 14.21 8.17 -8.10
N ALA A 101 15.34 8.51 -8.72
CA ALA A 101 15.37 9.26 -9.97
C ALA A 101 14.60 8.53 -11.09
N ASP A 102 14.95 7.25 -11.32
CA ASP A 102 14.26 6.40 -12.30
C ASP A 102 12.76 6.23 -12.01
N GLY A 103 12.35 6.29 -10.74
CA GLY A 103 10.97 6.14 -10.33
C GLY A 103 10.13 7.40 -10.49
N ILE A 104 10.75 8.59 -10.48
CA ILE A 104 10.06 9.87 -10.70
C ILE A 104 9.92 10.18 -12.19
N ASP A 105 10.91 9.80 -13.00
CA ASP A 105 10.99 10.15 -14.42
C ASP A 105 10.20 9.20 -15.35
N ARG A 106 9.39 8.28 -14.81
CA ARG A 106 8.62 7.27 -15.55
C ARG A 106 7.13 7.38 -15.29
#